data_AF-A0A0C3GFL9-F1
#
_entry.id   AF-A0A0C3GFL9-F1
#
_cell.length_a   1.000
_cell.length_b   1.000
_cell.length_c   1.000
_cell.angle_alpha   90.00
_cell.angle_beta   90.00
_cell.angle_gamma   90.00
#
_symmetry.space_group_name_H-M   'P 1'
#
loop_
_entity.id
_entity.type
_entity.pdbx_description
1 polymer ?
#
loop_
_entity_poly.entity_id
_entity_poly.type
_entity_poly.pdbx_seq_one_letter_code
_entity_poly.pdbx_strand_id
1 'polypeptide(L)'
;MSTDTLFIKSKWVSLGKKWGDIPPGVKRAGKKEFLIPTDIGAKILPPPGLAIQKMLAFALPIQGTTVNSIDPMNFFSRDAPELITEASLTCLRRLPMPTPLVVGQLVEFQGQAWLDGFQSVRYTHLSDAVTSHYPFWLVSFWAAALDLRKSVYKPWIAAREWVNVEAQKKWCPERHQLAEDTRAFMAVLPWDNEAVRTMWRYLGPHMTTSSQQNDMLDTLSDHITAQPELADRMRVNGLALSEKIMEAAVVRDGVTYQTAQSFRWIRNLGNEIVQSKQCILTQHHLGKDRLHWVSLVVDGEHDTVHYGDSFGDDMPSDLWDAGSRTE
;
A
#
# COMPACT_ATOMS: atom_id res chain seq x y z
N MET A 1 4.76 -22.29 34.36
CA MET A 1 4.98 -23.35 33.35
C MET A 1 3.62 -23.78 32.83
N SER A 2 3.26 -23.42 31.59
CA SER A 2 1.99 -23.84 31.00
C SER A 2 2.14 -25.30 30.57
N THR A 3 1.40 -26.22 31.19
CA THR A 3 1.31 -27.61 30.74
C THR A 3 0.65 -27.61 29.37
N ASP A 4 1.44 -27.74 28.32
CA ASP A 4 0.96 -27.80 26.94
C ASP A 4 0.26 -29.15 26.74
N THR A 5 -1.03 -29.19 27.10
CA THR A 5 -1.86 -30.39 26.93
C THR A 5 -1.92 -30.73 25.45
N LEU A 6 -1.44 -31.91 25.09
CA LEU A 6 -1.45 -32.43 23.72
C LEU A 6 -2.83 -32.21 23.08
N PHE A 7 -2.87 -31.50 21.96
CA PHE A 7 -4.10 -31.30 21.19
C PHE A 7 -4.58 -32.63 20.60
N ILE A 8 -5.79 -33.07 20.99
CA ILE A 8 -6.43 -34.29 20.46
C ILE A 8 -7.55 -33.86 19.50
N LYS A 9 -7.31 -33.97 18.19
CA LYS A 9 -8.22 -33.50 17.13
C LYS A 9 -9.66 -34.03 17.27
N SER A 10 -9.82 -35.31 17.60
CA SER A 10 -11.12 -35.98 17.75
C SER A 10 -11.99 -35.45 18.90
N LYS A 11 -11.43 -34.72 19.88
CA LYS A 11 -12.20 -34.09 20.96
C LYS A 11 -12.81 -32.73 20.58
N TRP A 12 -12.51 -32.24 19.38
CA TRP A 12 -12.86 -30.89 18.96
C TRP A 12 -13.54 -30.84 17.61
N VAL A 13 -13.01 -31.58 16.64
CA VAL A 13 -13.48 -31.57 15.25
C VAL A 13 -14.70 -32.49 15.07
N SER A 14 -15.67 -32.07 14.26
CA SER A 14 -16.94 -32.75 13.96
C SER A 14 -17.92 -32.88 15.13
N LEU A 15 -17.85 -32.00 16.13
CA LEU A 15 -18.69 -32.07 17.33
C LEU A 15 -19.75 -30.95 17.43
N GLY A 16 -20.02 -30.23 16.33
CA GLY A 16 -21.00 -29.13 16.30
C GLY A 16 -20.61 -27.93 17.16
N LYS A 17 -19.32 -27.79 17.49
CA LYS A 17 -18.79 -26.66 18.26
C LYS A 17 -18.71 -25.42 17.37
N LYS A 18 -18.80 -24.23 17.98
CA LYS A 18 -18.63 -22.96 17.27
C LYS A 18 -17.19 -22.47 17.41
N TRP A 19 -16.60 -21.98 16.33
CA TRP A 19 -15.22 -21.47 16.30
C TRP A 19 -15.00 -20.28 17.26
N GLY A 20 -16.05 -19.47 17.53
CA GLY A 20 -15.99 -18.40 18.51
C GLY A 20 -15.65 -18.89 19.92
N ASP A 21 -16.18 -20.06 20.30
CA ASP A 21 -16.28 -20.53 21.68
C ASP A 21 -15.18 -21.52 22.09
N ILE A 22 -14.29 -21.91 21.17
CA ILE A 22 -13.23 -22.88 21.45
C ILE A 22 -12.03 -22.26 22.19
N PRO A 23 -11.28 -23.04 23.01
CA PRO A 23 -10.09 -22.56 23.71
C PRO A 23 -8.97 -22.08 22.76
N PRO A 24 -8.11 -21.14 23.20
CA PRO A 24 -7.02 -20.60 22.38
C PRO A 24 -6.06 -21.65 21.80
N GLY A 25 -5.77 -22.73 22.54
CA GLY A 25 -4.92 -23.82 22.05
C GLY A 25 -5.49 -24.53 20.82
N VAL A 26 -6.82 -24.71 20.78
CA VAL A 26 -7.52 -25.30 19.63
C VAL A 26 -7.56 -24.31 18.46
N LYS A 27 -7.77 -23.01 18.73
CA LYS A 27 -7.67 -21.96 17.69
C LYS A 27 -6.30 -21.96 17.03
N ARG A 28 -5.22 -22.08 17.80
CA ARG A 28 -3.83 -22.17 17.28
C ARG A 28 -3.64 -23.41 16.42
N ALA A 29 -4.12 -24.58 16.87
CA ALA A 29 -4.02 -25.82 16.10
C ALA A 29 -4.75 -25.72 14.76
N GLY A 30 -6.00 -25.23 14.74
CA GLY A 30 -6.74 -25.02 13.50
C GLY A 30 -6.08 -24.01 12.58
N LYS A 31 -5.63 -22.86 13.09
CA LYS A 31 -4.92 -21.84 12.30
C LYS A 31 -3.65 -22.39 11.62
N LYS A 32 -2.95 -23.34 12.24
CA LYS A 32 -1.74 -23.96 11.70
C LYS A 32 -2.01 -24.72 10.38
N GLU A 33 -3.18 -25.32 10.22
CA GLU A 33 -3.57 -26.03 8.99
C GLU A 33 -3.73 -25.10 7.78
N PHE A 34 -3.98 -23.81 8.04
CA PHE A 34 -4.12 -22.78 7.00
C PHE A 34 -2.81 -22.04 6.71
N LEU A 35 -1.72 -22.31 7.43
CA LEU A 35 -0.43 -21.70 7.12
C LEU A 35 0.17 -22.37 5.88
N ILE A 36 0.57 -21.55 4.90
CA ILE A 36 1.30 -22.03 3.73
C ILE A 36 2.66 -22.56 4.21
N PRO A 37 3.00 -23.84 3.96
CA PRO A 37 4.32 -24.36 4.31
C PRO A 37 5.42 -23.55 3.64
N THR A 38 6.51 -23.25 4.35
CA THR A 38 7.56 -22.33 3.88
C THR A 38 8.16 -22.74 2.54
N ASP A 39 8.43 -24.04 2.37
CA ASP A 39 8.98 -24.64 1.16
C ASP A 39 8.00 -24.56 -0.04
N ILE A 40 6.69 -24.67 0.23
CA ILE A 40 5.65 -24.47 -0.77
C ILE A 40 5.50 -22.98 -1.11
N GLY A 41 5.47 -22.12 -0.10
CA GLY A 41 5.32 -20.67 -0.26
C GLY A 41 6.38 -20.07 -1.18
N ALA A 42 7.64 -20.49 -1.01
CA ALA A 42 8.76 -20.08 -1.87
C ALA A 42 8.61 -20.49 -3.35
N LYS A 43 7.74 -21.47 -3.66
CA LYS A 43 7.50 -21.96 -5.04
C LYS A 43 6.28 -21.32 -5.70
N ILE A 44 5.27 -20.96 -4.92
CA ILE A 44 3.97 -20.46 -5.42
C ILE A 44 3.77 -18.95 -5.29
N LEU A 45 4.56 -18.28 -4.45
CA LEU A 45 4.62 -16.83 -4.33
C LEU A 45 6.02 -16.33 -4.74
N PRO A 46 6.16 -15.10 -5.26
CA PRO A 46 7.48 -14.56 -5.55
C PRO A 46 8.27 -14.45 -4.23
N PRO A 47 9.50 -14.99 -4.17
CA PRO A 47 10.30 -14.92 -2.96
C PRO A 47 10.65 -13.47 -2.60
N PRO A 48 10.85 -13.17 -1.30
CA PRO A 48 11.50 -11.95 -0.83
C PRO A 48 12.84 -11.70 -1.55
N GLY A 49 13.19 -10.44 -1.78
CA GLY A 49 14.41 -10.03 -2.48
C GLY A 49 14.37 -10.20 -4.00
N LEU A 50 13.31 -10.76 -4.58
CA LEU A 50 13.19 -10.89 -6.03
C LEU A 50 13.11 -9.49 -6.68
N ALA A 51 13.80 -9.27 -7.79
CA ALA A 51 13.72 -7.99 -8.50
C ALA A 51 12.30 -7.72 -9.04
N ILE A 52 11.88 -6.45 -9.09
CA ILE A 52 10.54 -6.05 -9.59
C ILE A 52 10.25 -6.67 -10.95
N GLN A 53 11.18 -6.61 -11.91
CA GLN A 53 10.97 -7.16 -13.25
C GLN A 53 10.72 -8.68 -13.23
N LYS A 54 11.46 -9.42 -12.40
CA LYS A 54 11.29 -10.87 -12.24
C LYS A 54 10.00 -11.20 -11.50
N MET A 55 9.63 -10.40 -10.50
CA MET A 55 8.35 -10.50 -9.81
C MET A 55 7.20 -10.30 -10.80
N LEU A 56 7.23 -9.28 -11.65
CA LEU A 56 6.19 -9.06 -12.66
C LEU A 56 6.07 -10.20 -13.69
N ALA A 57 7.15 -10.95 -13.93
CA ALA A 57 7.15 -12.15 -14.77
C ALA A 57 6.75 -13.43 -14.01
N PHE A 58 6.73 -13.40 -12.68
CA PHE A 58 6.34 -14.53 -11.87
C PHE A 58 4.84 -14.78 -12.03
N ALA A 59 4.49 -15.96 -12.56
CA ALA A 59 3.10 -16.36 -12.75
C ALA A 59 2.36 -16.41 -11.41
N LEU A 60 1.36 -15.54 -11.26
CA LEU A 60 0.34 -15.59 -10.22
C LEU A 60 -1.01 -15.98 -10.83
N PRO A 61 -1.82 -16.75 -10.10
CA PRO A 61 -3.10 -17.19 -10.62
C PRO A 61 -4.02 -16.00 -10.91
N ILE A 62 -4.76 -16.06 -12.03
CA ILE A 62 -5.64 -14.97 -12.49
C ILE A 62 -6.92 -14.92 -11.66
N GLN A 63 -7.55 -13.76 -11.53
CA GLN A 63 -8.88 -13.68 -10.92
C GLN A 63 -9.91 -14.23 -11.91
N GLY A 64 -10.76 -15.16 -11.46
CA GLY A 64 -11.86 -15.66 -12.28
C GLY A 64 -12.89 -14.55 -12.54
N THR A 65 -13.37 -14.46 -13.79
CA THR A 65 -14.55 -13.68 -14.16
C THR A 65 -15.79 -14.54 -13.84
N THR A 66 -16.56 -14.12 -12.85
CA THR A 66 -17.64 -14.88 -12.18
C THR A 66 -18.64 -15.62 -13.06
N VAL A 67 -19.17 -16.70 -12.49
CA VAL A 67 -20.58 -17.10 -12.56
C VAL A 67 -21.12 -17.23 -11.11
N ASN A 68 -22.17 -16.46 -10.78
CA ASN A 68 -23.08 -16.58 -9.62
C ASN A 68 -22.52 -16.64 -8.17
N SER A 69 -23.42 -16.42 -7.20
CA SER A 69 -23.18 -16.56 -5.77
C SER A 69 -22.92 -18.03 -5.40
N ILE A 70 -21.66 -18.47 -5.46
CA ILE A 70 -21.25 -19.80 -5.00
C ILE A 70 -21.21 -19.79 -3.47
N ASP A 71 -21.87 -20.75 -2.84
CA ASP A 71 -21.78 -20.96 -1.39
C ASP A 71 -20.32 -21.31 -0.99
N PRO A 72 -19.68 -20.53 -0.09
CA PRO A 72 -18.34 -20.81 0.42
C PRO A 72 -18.18 -22.24 0.96
N MET A 73 -19.23 -22.85 1.51
CA MET A 73 -19.17 -24.21 2.03
C MET A 73 -18.87 -25.25 0.95
N ASN A 74 -19.27 -25.00 -0.30
CA ASN A 74 -19.00 -25.91 -1.41
C ASN A 74 -17.53 -25.98 -1.80
N PHE A 75 -16.69 -25.05 -1.33
CA PHE A 75 -15.24 -25.12 -1.52
C PHE A 75 -14.58 -26.11 -0.57
N PHE A 76 -15.20 -26.48 0.55
CA PHE A 76 -14.63 -27.40 1.51
C PHE A 76 -15.12 -28.83 1.25
N SER A 77 -14.23 -29.80 1.38
CA SER A 77 -14.57 -31.23 1.28
C SER A 77 -14.17 -31.99 2.54
N ARG A 78 -14.94 -33.05 2.85
CA ARG A 78 -14.63 -33.99 3.93
C ARG A 78 -13.58 -35.02 3.51
N ASP A 79 -13.26 -35.11 2.23
CA ASP A 79 -12.23 -35.99 1.70
C ASP A 79 -10.83 -35.46 2.03
N ALA A 80 -9.88 -36.37 2.21
CA ALA A 80 -8.49 -36.02 2.51
C ALA A 80 -7.84 -35.28 1.33
N PRO A 81 -6.91 -34.34 1.57
CA PRO A 81 -6.20 -33.67 0.49
C PRO A 81 -5.26 -34.64 -0.22
N GLU A 82 -5.12 -34.45 -1.54
CA GLU A 82 -4.14 -35.15 -2.36
C GLU A 82 -2.71 -34.71 -2.01
N LEU A 83 -1.75 -35.60 -2.26
CA LEU A 83 -0.33 -35.27 -2.10
C LEU A 83 0.07 -34.18 -3.10
N ILE A 84 0.67 -33.11 -2.58
CA ILE A 84 1.09 -31.97 -3.40
C ILE A 84 2.39 -32.31 -4.13
N THR A 85 2.31 -32.36 -5.46
CA THR A 85 3.46 -32.57 -6.36
C THR A 85 3.92 -31.25 -6.98
N GLU A 86 5.13 -31.22 -7.56
CA GLU A 86 5.62 -30.06 -8.31
C GLU A 86 4.73 -29.68 -9.50
N ALA A 87 4.13 -30.69 -10.15
CA ALA A 87 3.16 -30.46 -11.22
C ALA A 87 1.90 -29.77 -10.68
N SER A 88 1.41 -30.20 -9.51
CA SER A 88 0.28 -29.57 -8.82
C SER A 88 0.60 -28.11 -8.47
N LEU A 89 1.79 -27.81 -7.94
CA LEU A 89 2.21 -26.43 -7.63
C LEU A 89 2.26 -25.54 -8.87
N THR A 90 2.79 -26.07 -9.98
CA THR A 90 2.82 -25.36 -11.27
C THR A 90 1.41 -25.07 -11.77
N CYS A 91 0.48 -26.02 -11.59
CA CYS A 91 -0.93 -25.86 -11.93
C CYS A 91 -1.60 -24.78 -11.07
N LEU A 92 -1.42 -24.82 -9.74
CA LEU A 92 -2.00 -23.86 -8.79
C LEU A 92 -1.68 -22.39 -9.14
N ARG A 93 -0.48 -22.13 -9.67
CA ARG A 93 -0.07 -20.78 -10.12
C ARG A 93 -0.81 -20.28 -11.36
N ARG A 94 -1.48 -21.16 -12.10
CA ARG A 94 -2.16 -20.86 -13.36
C ARG A 94 -3.68 -20.98 -13.24
N LEU A 95 -4.18 -21.77 -12.31
CA LEU A 95 -5.62 -21.93 -12.08
C LEU A 95 -6.26 -20.60 -11.66
N PRO A 96 -7.42 -20.22 -12.21
CA PRO A 96 -8.12 -19.02 -11.77
C PRO A 96 -8.49 -19.11 -10.29
N MET A 97 -8.27 -18.04 -9.53
CA MET A 97 -8.71 -17.92 -8.15
C MET A 97 -10.19 -17.54 -8.07
N PRO A 98 -10.88 -17.84 -6.95
CA PRO A 98 -12.17 -17.25 -6.65
C PRO A 98 -12.09 -15.71 -6.60
N THR A 99 -13.24 -15.05 -6.64
CA THR A 99 -13.28 -13.58 -6.53
C THR A 99 -12.79 -13.10 -5.15
N PRO A 100 -12.36 -11.83 -5.02
CA PRO A 100 -11.98 -11.29 -3.72
C PRO A 100 -13.06 -11.43 -2.63
N LEU A 101 -14.33 -11.30 -3.01
CA LEU A 101 -15.46 -11.49 -2.09
C LEU A 101 -15.51 -12.93 -1.56
N VAL A 102 -15.44 -13.92 -2.47
CA VAL A 102 -15.48 -15.34 -2.08
C VAL A 102 -14.25 -15.72 -1.26
N VAL A 103 -13.04 -15.26 -1.63
CA VAL A 103 -11.84 -15.53 -0.83
C VAL A 103 -11.95 -14.91 0.56
N GLY A 104 -12.50 -13.69 0.68
CA GLY A 104 -12.79 -13.06 1.98
C GLY A 104 -13.72 -13.92 2.84
N GLN A 105 -14.83 -14.39 2.25
CA GLN A 105 -15.75 -15.31 2.93
C GLN A 105 -15.05 -16.61 3.35
N LEU A 106 -14.26 -17.23 2.46
CA LEU A 106 -13.52 -18.45 2.79
C LEU A 106 -12.56 -18.23 3.97
N VAL A 107 -11.83 -17.11 4.02
CA VAL A 107 -10.95 -16.76 5.14
C VAL A 107 -11.72 -16.61 6.46
N GLU A 108 -12.93 -16.04 6.41
CA GLU A 108 -13.81 -15.91 7.59
C GLU A 108 -14.36 -17.28 8.04
N PHE A 109 -14.77 -18.13 7.10
CA PHE A 109 -15.40 -19.43 7.38
C PHE A 109 -14.41 -20.55 7.70
N GLN A 110 -13.14 -20.42 7.34
CA GLN A 110 -12.17 -21.51 7.37
C GLN A 110 -12.02 -22.17 8.76
N GLY A 111 -12.11 -21.39 9.84
CA GLY A 111 -12.03 -21.91 11.20
C GLY A 111 -13.23 -22.80 11.54
N GLN A 112 -14.43 -22.39 11.14
CA GLN A 112 -15.64 -23.18 11.33
C GLN A 112 -15.63 -24.43 10.45
N ALA A 113 -15.21 -24.32 9.19
CA ALA A 113 -15.10 -25.48 8.29
C ALA A 113 -14.13 -26.54 8.84
N TRP A 114 -12.95 -26.15 9.34
CA TRP A 114 -12.04 -27.09 9.98
C TRP A 114 -12.66 -27.76 11.22
N LEU A 115 -13.43 -27.00 12.01
CA LEU A 115 -14.10 -27.50 13.21
C LEU A 115 -15.27 -28.44 12.88
N ASP A 116 -15.93 -28.25 11.74
CA ASP A 116 -17.05 -29.06 11.25
C ASP A 116 -16.59 -30.39 10.61
N GLY A 117 -15.28 -30.63 10.54
CA GLY A 117 -14.71 -31.88 10.05
C GLY A 117 -14.44 -31.93 8.56
N PHE A 118 -14.37 -30.78 7.89
CA PHE A 118 -13.78 -30.72 6.58
C PHE A 118 -12.28 -31.01 6.68
N GLN A 119 -11.68 -31.49 5.59
CA GLN A 119 -10.27 -31.90 5.54
C GLN A 119 -9.49 -31.26 4.38
N SER A 120 -10.19 -30.80 3.34
CA SER A 120 -9.58 -30.25 2.13
C SER A 120 -10.43 -29.14 1.51
N VAL A 121 -9.86 -28.51 0.48
CA VAL A 121 -10.43 -27.41 -0.30
C VAL A 121 -10.44 -27.78 -1.79
N ARG A 122 -11.46 -27.37 -2.53
CA ARG A 122 -11.66 -27.67 -3.96
C ARG A 122 -11.82 -26.37 -4.78
N TYR A 123 -11.54 -26.47 -6.08
CA TYR A 123 -11.81 -25.39 -7.04
C TYR A 123 -13.25 -25.47 -7.58
N THR A 124 -14.23 -25.26 -6.71
CA THR A 124 -15.66 -25.44 -7.04
C THR A 124 -16.15 -24.53 -8.17
N HIS A 125 -15.50 -23.39 -8.38
CA HIS A 125 -15.83 -22.45 -9.46
C HIS A 125 -15.29 -22.85 -10.84
N LEU A 126 -14.45 -23.89 -10.95
CA LEU A 126 -13.83 -24.30 -12.21
C LEU A 126 -14.60 -25.42 -12.96
N SER A 127 -15.88 -25.61 -12.65
CA SER A 127 -16.72 -26.74 -13.13
C SER A 127 -16.17 -28.12 -12.70
N ASP A 128 -16.91 -29.19 -13.01
CA ASP A 128 -16.58 -30.57 -12.61
C ASP A 128 -15.26 -31.11 -13.20
N ALA A 129 -14.57 -30.31 -14.03
CA ALA A 129 -13.27 -30.66 -14.59
C ALA A 129 -12.15 -30.76 -13.53
N VAL A 130 -12.31 -30.15 -12.36
CA VAL A 130 -11.32 -30.21 -11.27
C VAL A 130 -11.92 -30.92 -10.06
N THR A 131 -11.64 -32.22 -9.96
CA THR A 131 -12.05 -33.07 -8.82
C THR A 131 -11.01 -33.13 -7.71
N SER A 132 -9.84 -32.51 -7.89
CA SER A 132 -8.75 -32.55 -6.93
C SER A 132 -9.07 -31.90 -5.59
N HIS A 133 -8.57 -32.52 -4.53
CA HIS A 133 -8.68 -32.07 -3.15
C HIS A 133 -7.35 -31.47 -2.68
N TYR A 134 -7.35 -30.20 -2.32
CA TYR A 134 -6.15 -29.48 -1.89
C TYR A 134 -6.13 -29.24 -0.38
N PRO A 135 -4.95 -29.07 0.23
CA PRO A 135 -4.86 -28.69 1.64
C PRO A 135 -5.51 -27.35 1.95
N PHE A 136 -5.86 -27.16 3.22
CA PHE A 136 -6.47 -25.94 3.74
C PHE A 136 -5.67 -24.65 3.49
N TRP A 137 -4.33 -24.73 3.47
CA TRP A 137 -3.48 -23.57 3.17
C TRP A 137 -3.73 -22.96 1.79
N LEU A 138 -4.44 -23.64 0.88
CA LEU A 138 -4.84 -23.10 -0.41
C LEU A 138 -5.67 -21.80 -0.28
N VAL A 139 -6.52 -21.71 0.75
CA VAL A 139 -7.30 -20.48 1.03
C VAL A 139 -6.36 -19.30 1.34
N SER A 140 -5.34 -19.53 2.17
CA SER A 140 -4.31 -18.53 2.48
C SER A 140 -3.48 -18.16 1.27
N PHE A 141 -3.20 -19.11 0.37
CA PHE A 141 -2.52 -18.82 -0.89
C PHE A 141 -3.36 -17.89 -1.77
N TRP A 142 -4.66 -18.14 -1.93
CA TRP A 142 -5.53 -17.25 -2.69
C TRP A 142 -5.60 -15.85 -2.07
N ALA A 143 -5.71 -15.75 -0.74
CA ALA A 143 -5.70 -14.47 -0.05
C ALA A 143 -4.39 -13.69 -0.27
N ALA A 144 -3.23 -14.36 -0.12
CA ALA A 144 -1.93 -13.76 -0.34
C ALA A 144 -1.72 -13.33 -1.79
N ALA A 145 -2.11 -14.16 -2.76
CA ALA A 145 -2.00 -13.84 -4.18
C ALA A 145 -2.93 -12.68 -4.59
N LEU A 146 -4.12 -12.59 -4.00
CA LEU A 146 -5.03 -11.46 -4.20
C LEU A 146 -4.47 -10.15 -3.64
N ASP A 147 -3.95 -10.17 -2.42
CA ASP A 147 -3.31 -9.00 -1.82
C ASP A 147 -2.14 -8.54 -2.68
N LEU A 148 -1.21 -9.44 -2.99
CA LEU A 148 -0.04 -9.15 -3.81
C LEU A 148 -0.41 -8.62 -5.21
N ARG A 149 -1.47 -9.16 -5.83
CA ARG A 149 -1.98 -8.65 -7.10
C ARG A 149 -2.45 -7.19 -6.99
N LYS A 150 -3.16 -6.87 -5.91
CA LYS A 150 -3.76 -5.56 -5.67
C LYS A 150 -2.73 -4.52 -5.24
N SER A 151 -1.89 -4.86 -4.26
CA SER A 151 -0.97 -3.94 -3.59
C SER A 151 0.35 -3.75 -4.34
N VAL A 152 0.79 -4.76 -5.11
CA VAL A 152 2.11 -4.74 -5.77
C VAL A 152 2.00 -4.88 -7.28
N TYR A 153 1.43 -5.97 -7.82
CA TYR A 153 1.49 -6.23 -9.27
C TYR A 153 0.76 -5.17 -10.08
N LYS A 154 -0.51 -4.89 -9.77
CA LYS A 154 -1.32 -3.99 -10.60
C LYS A 154 -0.67 -2.60 -10.74
N PRO A 155 -0.21 -1.94 -9.66
CA PRO A 155 0.50 -0.67 -9.79
C PRO A 155 1.81 -0.79 -10.59
N TRP A 156 2.62 -1.81 -10.32
CA TRP A 156 3.90 -1.99 -11.03
C TRP A 156 3.75 -2.39 -12.51
N ILE A 157 2.66 -3.07 -12.90
CA ILE A 157 2.33 -3.32 -14.30
C ILE A 157 2.08 -1.99 -15.02
N ALA A 158 1.24 -1.12 -14.44
CA ALA A 158 0.95 0.19 -15.01
C ALA A 158 2.21 1.06 -15.12
N ALA A 159 3.04 1.09 -14.07
CA ALA A 159 4.33 1.78 -14.09
C ALA A 159 5.27 1.23 -15.17
N ARG A 160 5.38 -0.10 -15.31
CA ARG A 160 6.21 -0.73 -16.36
C ARG A 160 5.72 -0.35 -17.76
N GLU A 161 4.41 -0.35 -17.98
CA GLU A 161 3.80 0.05 -19.26
C GLU A 161 4.10 1.51 -19.59
N TRP A 162 3.96 2.40 -18.61
CA TRP A 162 4.30 3.81 -18.76
C TRP A 162 5.79 4.02 -19.08
N VAL A 163 6.69 3.40 -18.30
CA VAL A 163 8.15 3.45 -18.56
C VAL A 163 8.46 2.94 -19.97
N ASN A 164 7.77 1.89 -20.43
CA ASN A 164 7.97 1.37 -21.77
C ASN A 164 7.56 2.35 -22.88
N VAL A 165 6.50 3.11 -22.66
CA VAL A 165 6.07 4.17 -23.58
C VAL A 165 7.08 5.32 -23.59
N GLU A 166 7.54 5.79 -22.43
CA GLU A 166 8.54 6.86 -22.36
C GLU A 166 9.87 6.45 -23.01
N ALA A 167 10.30 5.20 -22.82
CA ALA A 167 11.49 4.66 -23.47
C ALA A 167 11.38 4.60 -25.00
N GLN A 168 10.18 4.63 -25.58
CA GLN A 168 10.00 4.71 -27.04
C GLN A 168 10.08 6.15 -27.57
N LYS A 169 10.00 7.18 -26.71
CA LYS A 169 10.01 8.59 -27.09
C LYS A 169 11.42 9.13 -27.33
N LYS A 170 12.07 8.64 -28.39
CA LYS A 170 13.44 9.04 -28.78
C LYS A 170 13.60 10.54 -29.09
N TRP A 171 12.51 11.28 -29.33
CA TRP A 171 12.53 12.72 -29.58
C TRP A 171 12.81 13.56 -28.32
N CYS A 172 12.75 12.96 -27.12
CA CYS A 172 13.13 13.59 -25.86
C CYS A 172 14.27 12.75 -25.21
N PRO A 173 15.55 13.04 -25.54
CA PRO A 173 16.68 12.21 -25.12
C PRO A 173 16.79 12.01 -23.61
N GLU A 174 16.53 13.07 -22.84
CA GLU A 174 16.56 13.03 -21.37
C GLU A 174 15.52 12.06 -20.80
N ARG A 175 14.25 12.18 -21.22
CA ARG A 175 13.19 11.25 -20.79
C ARG A 175 13.44 9.83 -21.24
N HIS A 176 13.96 9.64 -22.45
CA HIS A 176 14.35 8.32 -22.94
C HIS A 176 15.40 7.69 -22.03
N GLN A 177 16.47 8.43 -21.70
CA GLN A 177 17.53 7.96 -20.82
C GLN A 177 17.00 7.61 -19.42
N LEU A 178 16.21 8.50 -18.81
CA LEU A 178 15.59 8.25 -17.50
C LEU A 178 14.70 7.00 -17.51
N ALA A 179 13.98 6.75 -18.61
CA ALA A 179 13.15 5.55 -18.76
C ALA A 179 14.00 4.27 -18.86
N GLU A 180 15.12 4.29 -19.59
CA GLU A 180 16.04 3.15 -19.65
C GLU A 180 16.74 2.91 -18.30
N ASP A 181 17.17 3.97 -17.61
CA ASP A 181 17.73 3.86 -16.26
C ASP A 181 16.71 3.27 -15.28
N THR A 182 15.46 3.73 -15.35
CA THR A 182 14.36 3.18 -14.55
C THR A 182 14.14 1.70 -14.83
N ARG A 183 14.20 1.25 -16.09
CA ARG A 183 14.14 -0.18 -16.43
C ARG A 183 15.29 -0.96 -15.81
N ALA A 184 16.50 -0.42 -15.87
CA ALA A 184 17.67 -1.04 -15.25
C ALA A 184 17.48 -1.17 -13.72
N PHE A 185 16.94 -0.15 -13.06
CA PHE A 185 16.59 -0.22 -11.64
C PHE A 185 15.51 -1.26 -11.34
N MET A 186 14.44 -1.34 -12.14
CA MET A 186 13.41 -2.36 -11.98
C MET A 186 13.96 -3.80 -12.15
N ALA A 187 15.07 -3.97 -12.86
CA ALA A 187 15.73 -5.26 -13.04
C ALA A 187 16.54 -5.72 -11.81
N VAL A 188 16.88 -4.81 -10.89
CA VAL A 188 17.74 -5.09 -9.72
C VAL A 188 17.08 -4.82 -8.38
N LEU A 189 16.14 -3.87 -8.30
CA LEU A 189 15.53 -3.48 -7.03
C LEU A 189 14.54 -4.53 -6.51
N PRO A 190 14.63 -4.92 -5.22
CA PRO A 190 13.78 -5.95 -4.63
C PRO A 190 12.34 -5.45 -4.40
N TRP A 191 11.34 -6.23 -4.83
CA TRP A 191 9.92 -5.81 -4.79
C TRP A 191 9.34 -5.68 -3.37
N ASP A 192 9.91 -6.42 -2.42
CA ASP A 192 9.40 -6.56 -1.06
C ASP A 192 9.95 -5.51 -0.10
N ASN A 193 10.97 -4.74 -0.51
CA ASN A 193 11.45 -3.58 0.25
C ASN A 193 10.36 -2.49 0.29
N GLU A 194 10.05 -1.97 1.48
CA GLU A 194 8.92 -1.06 1.67
C GLU A 194 9.08 0.27 0.92
N ALA A 195 10.29 0.84 0.92
CA ALA A 195 10.56 2.07 0.17
C ALA A 195 10.39 1.83 -1.33
N VAL A 196 10.96 0.75 -1.85
CA VAL A 196 10.82 0.35 -3.26
C VAL A 196 9.36 0.10 -3.62
N ARG A 197 8.59 -0.58 -2.77
CA ARG A 197 7.20 -0.99 -3.04
C ARG A 197 6.29 0.18 -3.41
N THR A 198 6.60 1.39 -2.97
CA THR A 198 5.80 2.59 -3.25
C THR A 198 6.33 3.47 -4.39
N MET A 199 7.53 3.20 -4.91
CA MET A 199 8.19 4.01 -5.95
C MET A 199 7.43 4.05 -7.28
N TRP A 200 6.57 3.06 -7.58
CA TRP A 200 5.71 3.11 -8.76
C TRP A 200 4.85 4.37 -8.82
N ARG A 201 4.60 5.05 -7.69
CA ARG A 201 3.84 6.30 -7.66
C ARG A 201 4.51 7.45 -8.39
N TYR A 202 5.85 7.42 -8.53
CA TYR A 202 6.59 8.38 -9.34
C TYR A 202 6.54 8.06 -10.85
N LEU A 203 6.03 6.89 -11.23
CA LEU A 203 6.11 6.36 -12.59
C LEU A 203 4.73 6.36 -13.27
N GLY A 204 4.34 7.51 -13.80
CA GLY A 204 3.09 7.69 -14.55
C GLY A 204 2.08 8.61 -13.86
N PRO A 205 0.77 8.51 -14.17
CA PRO A 205 -0.25 9.44 -13.69
C PRO A 205 -0.75 9.09 -12.28
N HIS A 206 0.12 8.57 -11.43
CA HIS A 206 -0.25 8.09 -10.10
C HIS A 206 -0.19 9.22 -9.08
N MET A 207 -1.15 9.24 -8.16
CA MET A 207 -1.11 10.17 -7.03
C MET A 207 0.02 9.76 -6.07
N THR A 208 0.88 10.71 -5.77
CA THR A 208 1.89 10.61 -4.70
C THR A 208 1.22 10.78 -3.33
N THR A 209 1.77 10.12 -2.31
CA THR A 209 1.35 10.31 -0.91
C THR A 209 2.15 11.43 -0.26
N SER A 210 1.78 11.82 0.95
CA SER A 210 2.53 12.79 1.75
C SER A 210 4.00 12.41 1.92
N SER A 211 4.31 11.11 2.04
CA SER A 211 5.71 10.67 2.14
C SER A 211 6.49 11.00 0.86
N GLN A 212 5.91 10.72 -0.31
CA GLN A 212 6.59 11.00 -1.59
C GLN A 212 6.70 12.50 -1.88
N GLN A 213 5.72 13.29 -1.44
CA GLN A 213 5.82 14.76 -1.53
C GLN A 213 6.95 15.29 -0.63
N ASN A 214 7.09 14.76 0.59
CA ASN A 214 8.22 15.11 1.45
C ASN A 214 9.56 14.69 0.82
N ASP A 215 9.68 13.51 0.21
CA ASP A 215 10.92 13.12 -0.50
C ASP A 215 11.30 14.15 -1.59
N MET A 216 10.31 14.67 -2.33
CA MET A 216 10.53 15.70 -3.35
C MET A 216 10.90 17.05 -2.73
N LEU A 217 10.27 17.43 -1.62
CA LEU A 217 10.60 18.65 -0.87
C LEU A 217 12.01 18.58 -0.26
N ASP A 218 12.41 17.42 0.26
CA ASP A 218 13.76 17.19 0.78
C ASP A 218 14.80 17.29 -0.35
N THR A 219 14.51 16.71 -1.52
CA THR A 219 15.36 16.85 -2.71
C THR A 219 15.50 18.32 -3.14
N LEU A 220 14.40 19.09 -3.11
CA LEU A 220 14.43 20.53 -3.38
C LEU A 220 15.22 21.29 -2.31
N SER A 221 15.07 20.91 -1.04
CA SER A 221 15.79 21.50 0.09
C SER A 221 17.31 21.33 -0.07
N ASP A 222 17.76 20.12 -0.42
CA ASP A 222 19.16 19.82 -0.68
C ASP A 222 19.70 20.68 -1.84
N HIS A 223 18.91 20.81 -2.91
CA HIS A 223 19.28 21.62 -4.08
C HIS A 223 19.42 23.11 -3.76
N ILE A 224 18.51 23.67 -2.96
CA ILE A 224 18.56 25.06 -2.50
C ILE A 224 19.74 25.26 -1.54
N THR A 225 19.94 24.34 -0.60
CA THR A 225 21.04 24.40 0.39
C THR A 225 22.42 24.34 -0.29
N ALA A 226 22.54 23.61 -1.40
CA ALA A 226 23.76 23.55 -2.19
C ALA A 226 24.11 24.88 -2.92
N GLN A 227 23.21 25.86 -2.92
CA GLN A 227 23.36 27.15 -3.59
C GLN A 227 23.23 28.29 -2.58
N PRO A 228 24.34 28.86 -2.07
CA PRO A 228 24.32 29.85 -0.99
C PRO A 228 23.38 31.04 -1.24
N GLU A 229 23.37 31.58 -2.46
CA GLU A 229 22.49 32.70 -2.83
C GLU A 229 20.99 32.36 -2.72
N LEU A 230 20.61 31.11 -3.00
CA LEU A 230 19.24 30.64 -2.81
C LEU A 230 18.98 30.31 -1.34
N ALA A 231 19.91 29.64 -0.66
CA ALA A 231 19.78 29.26 0.74
C ALA A 231 19.63 30.47 1.68
N ASP A 232 20.24 31.60 1.36
CA ASP A 232 20.08 32.85 2.11
C ASP A 232 18.65 33.39 2.02
N ARG A 233 17.97 33.15 0.89
CA ARG A 233 16.65 33.72 0.56
C ARG A 233 15.49 32.75 0.70
N MET A 234 15.74 31.45 0.59
CA MET A 234 14.71 30.43 0.45
C MET A 234 14.98 29.26 1.39
N ARG A 235 13.90 28.70 1.93
CA ARG A 235 13.93 27.50 2.75
C ARG A 235 12.76 26.61 2.37
N VAL A 236 13.01 25.30 2.27
CA VAL A 236 11.96 24.32 2.01
C VAL A 236 11.55 23.69 3.34
N ASN A 237 10.25 23.52 3.52
CA ASN A 237 9.67 22.86 4.68
C ASN A 237 8.72 21.75 4.22
N GLY A 238 8.79 20.61 4.89
CA GLY A 238 7.88 19.48 4.66
C GLY A 238 6.41 19.82 4.95
N LEU A 239 5.52 18.90 4.57
CA LEU A 239 4.07 19.07 4.62
C LEU A 239 3.49 19.35 6.01
N ALA A 240 4.20 18.98 7.07
CA ALA A 240 3.78 19.26 8.45
C ALA A 240 3.62 20.77 8.72
N LEU A 241 4.30 21.63 7.94
CA LEU A 241 4.11 23.07 8.03
C LEU A 241 2.71 23.49 7.58
N SER A 242 2.28 23.11 6.39
CA SER A 242 0.97 23.53 5.89
C SER A 242 -0.18 22.96 6.74
N GLU A 243 -0.06 21.72 7.21
CA GLU A 243 -1.01 21.14 8.17
C GLU A 243 -1.11 21.96 9.45
N LYS A 244 0.03 22.43 9.98
CA LYS A 244 0.06 23.22 11.21
C LYS A 244 -0.44 24.65 11.03
N ILE A 245 -0.21 25.26 9.87
CA ILE A 245 -0.80 26.55 9.49
C ILE A 245 -2.33 26.43 9.51
N MET A 246 -2.87 25.39 8.88
CA MET A 246 -4.31 25.16 8.86
C MET A 246 -4.89 24.89 10.25
N GLU A 247 -4.19 24.10 11.07
CA GLU A 247 -4.58 23.90 12.47
C GLU A 247 -4.62 25.22 13.25
N ALA A 248 -3.60 26.07 13.09
CA ALA A 248 -3.54 27.38 13.74
C ALA A 248 -4.68 28.30 13.29
N ALA A 249 -5.02 28.31 12.00
CA ALA A 249 -6.10 29.13 11.46
C ALA A 249 -7.49 28.72 12.00
N VAL A 250 -7.69 27.43 12.28
CA VAL A 250 -8.92 26.92 12.92
C VAL A 250 -8.99 27.34 14.38
N VAL A 251 -7.85 27.44 15.07
CA VAL A 251 -7.75 27.96 16.44
C VAL A 251 -7.89 29.49 16.40
N ARG A 252 -9.14 29.95 16.22
CA ARG A 252 -9.51 31.37 16.16
C ARG A 252 -9.21 32.15 17.44
N ASP A 253 -8.93 31.45 18.53
CA ASP A 253 -8.49 32.06 19.78
C ASP A 253 -6.99 32.35 19.72
N GLY A 254 -6.65 33.62 19.49
CA GLY A 254 -5.27 34.10 19.51
C GLY A 254 -4.54 33.74 20.80
N VAL A 255 -5.23 33.62 21.95
CA VAL A 255 -4.60 33.21 23.21
C VAL A 255 -4.07 31.78 23.10
N THR A 256 -4.88 30.86 22.58
CA THR A 256 -4.45 29.46 22.37
C THR A 256 -3.29 29.37 21.39
N TYR A 257 -3.35 30.09 20.24
CA TYR A 257 -2.23 30.12 19.30
C TYR A 257 -0.95 30.66 19.95
N GLN A 258 -1.02 31.69 20.80
CA GLN A 258 0.16 32.32 21.42
C GLN A 258 0.75 31.50 22.58
N THR A 259 -0.10 30.80 23.33
CA THR A 259 0.30 30.13 24.57
C THR A 259 0.57 28.63 24.42
N ALA A 260 -0.11 27.94 23.49
CA ALA A 260 0.03 26.50 23.37
C ALA A 260 1.43 26.11 22.88
N GLN A 261 2.03 25.12 23.54
CA GLN A 261 3.37 24.60 23.21
C GLN A 261 3.41 23.95 21.83
N SER A 262 2.30 23.39 21.35
CA SER A 262 2.19 22.76 20.03
C SER A 262 2.42 23.73 18.87
N PHE A 263 2.11 25.02 19.04
CA PHE A 263 2.34 26.08 18.04
C PHE A 263 3.67 26.84 18.24
N ARG A 264 4.47 26.49 19.26
CA ARG A 264 5.70 27.23 19.55
C ARG A 264 6.68 27.25 18.37
N TRP A 265 6.84 26.11 17.71
CA TRP A 265 7.80 26.00 16.61
C TRP A 265 7.36 26.81 15.38
N ILE A 266 6.06 26.87 15.07
CA ILE A 266 5.55 27.66 13.93
C ILE A 266 5.60 29.16 14.25
N ARG A 267 5.39 29.58 15.51
CA ARG A 267 5.62 30.96 15.95
C ARG A 267 7.08 31.37 15.79
N ASN A 268 8.01 30.50 16.21
CA ASN A 268 9.44 30.75 16.03
C ASN A 268 9.80 30.87 14.56
N LEU A 269 9.30 29.95 13.72
CA LEU A 269 9.51 30.00 12.27
C LEU A 269 8.94 31.29 11.67
N GLY A 270 7.74 31.72 12.06
CA GLY A 270 7.16 32.99 11.63
C GLY A 270 8.04 34.20 11.97
N ASN A 271 8.55 34.25 13.20
CA ASN A 271 9.49 35.31 13.60
C ASN A 271 10.79 35.27 12.78
N GLU A 272 11.33 34.08 12.52
CA GLU A 272 12.52 33.91 11.68
C GLU A 272 12.26 34.46 10.27
N ILE A 273 11.15 34.07 9.63
CA ILE A 273 10.76 34.51 8.28
C ILE A 273 10.72 36.04 8.17
N VAL A 274 10.04 36.70 9.12
CA VAL A 274 9.90 38.17 9.11
C VAL A 274 11.25 38.85 9.34
N GLN A 275 12.08 38.31 10.24
CA GLN A 275 13.39 38.89 10.54
C GLN A 275 14.39 38.71 9.40
N SER A 276 14.40 37.53 8.77
CA SER A 276 15.33 37.19 7.69
C SER A 276 14.83 37.59 6.30
N LYS A 277 13.56 37.97 6.17
CA LYS A 277 12.87 38.23 4.90
C LYS A 277 12.99 37.04 3.93
N GLN A 278 12.93 35.82 4.47
CA GLN A 278 13.05 34.60 3.69
C GLN A 278 11.72 34.17 3.07
N CYS A 279 11.81 33.43 1.96
CA CYS A 279 10.69 32.71 1.38
C CYS A 279 10.66 31.26 1.88
N ILE A 280 9.53 30.83 2.45
CA ILE A 280 9.31 29.42 2.79
C ILE A 280 8.52 28.73 1.69
N LEU A 281 9.07 27.65 1.18
CA LEU A 281 8.49 26.80 0.15
C LEU A 281 7.92 25.55 0.81
N THR A 282 6.65 25.24 0.55
CA THR A 282 6.02 24.00 0.99
C THR A 282 4.90 23.58 0.04
N GLN A 283 4.21 22.50 0.38
CA GLN A 283 3.04 22.03 -0.34
C GLN A 283 1.89 21.77 0.63
N HIS A 284 0.67 21.73 0.08
CA HIS A 284 -0.54 21.43 0.82
C HIS A 284 -1.42 20.46 0.04
N HIS A 285 -2.14 19.60 0.77
CA HIS A 285 -3.12 18.69 0.18
C HIS A 285 -4.51 19.25 0.40
N LEU A 286 -5.30 19.46 -0.66
CA LEU A 286 -6.64 20.08 -0.59
C LEU A 286 -7.74 19.18 0.03
N GLY A 287 -7.35 18.14 0.77
CA GLY A 287 -8.25 17.26 1.51
C GLY A 287 -8.82 16.08 0.71
N LYS A 288 -9.72 15.32 1.34
CA LYS A 288 -10.24 14.06 0.76
C LYS A 288 -11.21 14.30 -0.40
N ASP A 289 -11.87 15.45 -0.41
CA ASP A 289 -12.84 15.82 -1.45
C ASP A 289 -12.16 16.38 -2.70
N ARG A 290 -10.89 16.79 -2.58
CA ARG A 290 -10.02 17.25 -3.66
C ARG A 290 -8.63 16.63 -3.52
N LEU A 291 -8.45 15.47 -4.15
CA LEU A 291 -7.17 14.74 -4.17
C LEU A 291 -6.15 15.46 -5.05
N HIS A 292 -5.64 16.59 -4.55
CA HIS A 292 -4.78 17.51 -5.29
C HIS A 292 -3.72 18.12 -4.37
N TRP A 293 -2.52 18.26 -4.92
CA TRP A 293 -1.37 18.88 -4.27
C TRP A 293 -1.15 20.27 -4.84
N VAL A 294 -1.04 21.25 -3.97
CA VAL A 294 -0.78 22.65 -4.33
C VAL A 294 0.52 23.12 -3.70
N SER A 295 1.19 24.06 -4.36
CA SER A 295 2.41 24.67 -3.85
C SER A 295 2.06 25.94 -3.08
N LEU A 296 2.75 26.16 -1.96
CA LEU A 296 2.62 27.36 -1.15
C LEU A 296 3.98 28.01 -0.96
N VAL A 297 4.01 29.33 -1.10
CA VAL A 297 5.19 30.14 -0.79
C VAL A 297 4.79 31.21 0.21
N VAL A 298 5.42 31.24 1.39
CA VAL A 298 5.28 32.33 2.35
C VAL A 298 6.45 33.28 2.14
N ASP A 299 6.19 34.46 1.59
CA ASP A 299 7.19 35.48 1.27
C ASP A 299 7.27 36.50 2.41
N GLY A 300 8.34 36.41 3.22
CA GLY A 300 8.60 37.33 4.32
C GLY A 300 9.17 38.68 3.91
N GLU A 301 9.53 38.89 2.65
CA GLU A 301 9.95 40.21 2.14
C GLU A 301 8.74 41.09 1.80
N HIS A 302 7.69 40.47 1.24
CA HIS A 302 6.49 41.16 0.78
C HIS A 302 5.27 41.00 1.70
N ASP A 303 5.39 40.22 2.78
CA ASP A 303 4.29 39.86 3.67
C ASP A 303 3.11 39.22 2.91
N THR A 304 3.41 38.32 1.96
CA THR A 304 2.39 37.66 1.13
C THR A 304 2.51 36.14 1.10
N VAL A 305 1.38 35.47 0.85
CA VAL A 305 1.35 34.04 0.56
C VAL A 305 1.01 33.83 -0.91
N HIS A 306 1.91 33.18 -1.64
CA HIS A 306 1.68 32.77 -3.02
C HIS A 306 1.12 31.35 -3.09
N TYR A 307 0.22 31.14 -4.03
CA TYR A 307 -0.45 29.86 -4.30
C TYR A 307 -0.17 29.41 -5.73
N GLY A 308 0.29 28.17 -5.86
CA GLY A 308 0.52 27.53 -7.14
C GLY A 308 -0.38 26.30 -7.30
N ASP A 309 -1.28 26.35 -8.28
CA ASP A 309 -2.16 25.24 -8.65
C ASP A 309 -1.99 24.91 -10.13
N SER A 310 -1.63 23.67 -10.42
CA SER A 310 -1.42 23.19 -11.79
C SER A 310 -2.71 23.06 -12.60
N PHE A 311 -3.88 23.11 -11.97
CA PHE A 311 -5.20 23.17 -12.62
C PHE A 311 -5.70 24.59 -12.83
N GLY A 312 -5.02 25.59 -12.24
CA GLY A 312 -5.39 27.00 -12.38
C GLY A 312 -6.64 27.39 -11.58
N ASP A 313 -7.04 26.57 -10.61
CA ASP A 313 -8.09 26.93 -9.66
C ASP A 313 -7.59 28.03 -8.71
N ASP A 314 -8.52 28.83 -8.18
CA ASP A 314 -8.20 29.84 -7.17
C ASP A 314 -7.87 29.19 -5.81
N MET A 315 -7.12 29.92 -4.97
CA MET A 315 -6.81 29.48 -3.61
C MET A 315 -8.10 29.25 -2.81
N PRO A 316 -8.29 28.06 -2.20
CA PRO A 316 -9.44 27.80 -1.34
C PRO A 316 -9.55 28.82 -0.20
N SER A 317 -10.78 29.22 0.15
CA SER A 317 -11.03 30.31 1.10
C SER A 317 -10.51 30.04 2.51
N ASP A 318 -10.50 28.78 2.93
CA ASP A 318 -9.95 28.35 4.21
C ASP A 318 -8.42 28.52 4.25
N LEU A 319 -7.73 28.22 3.14
CA LEU A 319 -6.31 28.45 2.99
C LEU A 319 -5.97 29.94 2.88
N TRP A 320 -6.80 30.71 2.18
CA TRP A 320 -6.69 32.17 2.11
C TRP A 320 -6.87 32.83 3.47
N ASP A 321 -7.90 32.42 4.22
CA ASP A 321 -8.15 32.88 5.58
C ASP A 321 -6.98 32.53 6.52
N ALA A 322 -6.32 31.39 6.30
CA ALA A 322 -5.15 30.98 7.08
C ALA A 322 -3.92 31.86 6.80
N GLY A 323 -3.71 32.28 5.55
CA GLY A 323 -2.57 33.12 5.16
C GLY A 323 -2.76 34.61 5.44
N SER A 324 -4.00 35.11 5.47
CA SER A 324 -4.30 36.55 5.62
C SER A 324 -4.47 37.02 7.06
N ARG A 325 -4.58 36.11 8.04
CA ARG A 325 -4.91 36.44 9.45
C ARG A 325 -3.74 36.38 10.42
N THR A 326 -2.51 36.31 9.92
CA THR A 326 -1.30 36.28 10.75
C THR A 326 -0.70 37.66 11.06
N GLU A 327 -1.37 38.75 10.69
CA GLU A 327 -1.09 40.12 11.16
C GLU A 327 -1.64 40.38 12.58
#